data_AF-A0A937L296-F1
#
_entry.id   AF-A0A937L296-F1
#
_cell.length_a   1.000
_cell.length_b   1.000
_cell.length_c   1.000
_cell.angle_alpha   90.00
_cell.angle_beta   90.00
_cell.angle_gamma   90.00
#
_symmetry.space_group_name_H-M   'P 1'
#
loop_
_entity.id
_entity.type
_entity.pdbx_description
1 polymer ?
#
loop_
_entity_poly.entity_id
_entity_poly.type
_entity_poly.pdbx_seq_one_letter_code
_entity_poly.pdbx_strand_id
1 'polypeptide(L)'
;MTRILTIIALLFATPALAHSGRTDSSGGHKCYTNCSDYSLSYGEYHYHGGVGGRSSSSGISDWQFLVSLFWPALFVFIIIKIIIDNNRKAKVLREYREKREKKED
;
A
#
# COMPACT_ATOMS: atom_id res chain seq x y z
N MET A 1 -4.00 15.27 -16.91
CA MET A 1 -2.92 14.36 -16.47
C MET A 1 -2.71 14.38 -14.95
N THR A 2 -2.82 15.53 -14.27
CA THR A 2 -2.62 15.67 -12.82
C THR A 2 -3.60 14.87 -11.94
N ARG A 3 -4.85 14.70 -12.36
CA ARG A 3 -5.89 13.98 -11.59
C ARG A 3 -5.59 12.49 -11.36
N ILE A 4 -4.95 11.83 -12.33
CA ILE A 4 -4.57 10.41 -12.22
C ILE A 4 -3.40 10.27 -11.26
N LEU A 5 -2.41 11.18 -11.33
CA LEU A 5 -1.26 11.19 -10.43
C LEU A 5 -1.67 11.41 -8.96
N THR A 6 -2.67 12.25 -8.70
CA THR A 6 -3.20 12.44 -7.33
C THR A 6 -3.85 11.19 -6.78
N ILE A 7 -4.63 10.45 -7.59
CA ILE A 7 -5.29 9.21 -7.13
C ILE A 7 -4.24 8.14 -6.81
N ILE A 8 -3.20 8.03 -7.65
CA ILE A 8 -2.10 7.10 -7.41
C ILE A 8 -1.38 7.45 -6.09
N ALA A 9 -1.07 8.73 -5.83
CA ALA A 9 -0.40 9.14 -4.59
C ALA A 9 -1.20 8.79 -3.31
N LEU A 10 -2.54 8.88 -3.36
CA LEU A 10 -3.43 8.52 -2.26
C LEU A 10 -3.44 7.02 -1.95
N LEU A 11 -3.23 6.16 -2.96
CA LEU A 11 -3.20 4.70 -2.78
C LEU A 11 -1.93 4.20 -2.07
N PHE A 12 -0.87 5.01 -2.04
CA PHE A 12 0.42 4.68 -1.40
C PHE A 12 0.67 5.46 -0.11
N ALA A 13 -0.35 6.15 0.43
CA ALA A 13 -0.20 6.86 1.70
C ALA A 13 -0.05 5.87 2.87
N THR A 14 1.08 5.93 3.56
CA THR A 14 1.29 5.16 4.79
C THR A 14 0.69 5.91 5.98
N PRO A 15 0.02 5.21 6.93
CA PRO A 15 -0.49 5.85 8.12
C PRO A 15 0.67 6.36 8.98
N ALA A 16 0.70 7.67 9.23
CA ALA A 16 1.63 8.25 10.19
C ALA A 16 1.09 8.04 11.60
N LEU A 17 1.70 7.12 12.36
CA LEU A 17 1.48 7.00 13.81
C LEU A 17 2.22 8.14 14.52
N ALA A 18 1.61 9.33 14.52
CA ALA A 18 2.09 10.45 15.30
C ALA A 18 1.65 10.25 16.77
N HIS A 19 2.62 10.08 17.66
CA HIS A 19 2.39 9.96 19.09
C HIS A 19 2.15 11.35 19.69
N SER A 20 1.35 11.44 20.74
CA SER A 20 0.98 12.71 21.36
C SER A 20 2.14 13.27 22.18
N GLY A 21 2.78 14.32 21.67
CA GLY A 21 3.90 15.01 22.33
C GLY A 21 4.89 15.48 21.29
N ARG A 22 5.02 16.80 21.11
CA ARG A 22 6.07 17.33 20.22
C ARG A 22 7.42 17.08 20.89
N THR A 23 8.30 16.37 20.20
CA THR A 23 9.71 16.30 20.60
C THR A 23 10.29 17.71 20.60
N ASP A 24 10.87 18.14 21.71
CA ASP A 24 11.54 19.42 21.86
C ASP A 24 12.95 19.40 21.23
N SER A 25 13.60 20.56 21.26
CA SER A 25 14.94 20.76 20.70
C SER A 25 16.02 19.90 21.36
N SER A 26 15.76 19.41 22.57
CA SER A 26 16.66 18.49 23.27
C SER A 26 16.38 17.05 22.87
N GLY A 27 15.44 16.77 21.97
CA GLY A 27 15.13 15.41 21.55
C GLY A 27 14.22 14.67 22.54
N GLY A 28 13.62 15.34 23.54
CA GLY A 28 12.69 14.70 24.47
C GLY A 28 11.26 15.24 24.36
N HIS A 29 10.34 14.76 25.19
CA HIS A 29 9.01 15.32 25.37
C HIS A 29 8.45 15.00 26.75
N LYS A 30 7.47 15.77 27.23
CA LYS A 30 6.69 15.41 28.42
C LYS A 30 5.40 14.69 28.05
N CYS A 31 5.09 13.60 28.74
CA CYS A 31 3.83 12.89 28.56
C CYS A 31 2.69 13.60 29.30
N TYR A 32 1.64 13.98 28.58
CA TYR A 32 0.43 14.60 29.16
C TYR A 32 -0.88 13.92 28.77
N THR A 33 -0.83 12.96 27.84
CA THR A 33 -2.01 12.27 27.32
C THR A 33 -1.67 10.79 27.15
N ASN A 34 -2.59 9.90 27.51
CA ASN A 34 -2.45 8.45 27.37
C ASN A 34 -1.19 7.85 28.04
N CYS A 35 -0.66 8.49 29.09
CA CYS A 35 0.60 8.06 29.72
C CYS A 35 0.50 6.65 30.30
N SER A 36 -0.64 6.29 30.89
CA SER A 36 -0.92 4.95 31.41
C SER A 36 -0.77 3.85 30.37
N ASP A 37 -1.16 4.13 29.12
CA ASP A 37 -1.20 3.14 28.05
C ASP A 37 0.21 2.73 27.61
N TYR A 38 1.19 3.59 27.91
CA TYR A 38 2.61 3.36 27.65
C TYR A 38 3.39 3.04 28.94
N SER A 39 2.70 2.77 30.06
CA SER A 39 3.30 2.56 31.38
C SER A 39 4.13 3.75 31.89
N LEU A 40 3.74 4.97 31.53
CA LEU A 40 4.43 6.22 31.88
C LEU A 40 3.62 7.03 32.89
N SER A 41 4.32 7.83 33.69
CA SER A 41 3.66 8.75 34.63
C SER A 41 3.26 10.06 33.96
N TYR A 42 2.15 10.65 34.39
CA TYR A 42 1.72 11.97 33.93
C TYR A 42 2.77 13.03 34.26
N GLY A 43 3.20 13.81 33.26
CA GLY A 43 4.19 14.87 33.38
C GLY A 43 5.65 14.42 33.36
N GLU A 44 5.90 13.11 33.20
CA GLU A 44 7.25 12.55 33.07
C GLU A 44 7.90 12.99 31.74
N TYR A 45 9.22 13.26 31.77
CA TYR A 45 9.99 13.69 30.59
C TYR A 45 10.77 12.52 29.99
N HIS A 46 10.60 12.30 28.69
CA HIS A 46 11.07 11.14 27.94
C HIS A 46 12.02 11.58 26.82
N TYR A 47 13.21 11.01 26.75
CA TYR A 47 14.23 11.39 25.75
C TYR A 47 14.23 10.44 24.55
N HIS A 48 14.33 11.00 23.35
CA HIS A 48 14.57 10.29 22.10
C HIS A 48 16.01 10.54 21.61
N GLY A 49 16.94 9.68 22.02
CA GLY A 49 18.31 9.63 21.47
C GLY A 49 19.21 8.72 22.29
N GLY A 50 19.90 7.71 21.76
CA GLY A 50 20.03 7.20 20.40
C GLY A 50 21.26 6.29 20.33
N VAL A 51 21.18 5.04 20.78
CA VAL A 51 22.25 4.04 20.61
C VAL A 51 22.09 3.30 19.30
N GLY A 52 22.51 3.96 18.22
CA GLY A 52 22.60 3.37 16.90
C GLY A 52 21.25 3.02 16.29
N GLY A 53 21.16 3.20 14.97
CA GLY A 53 20.41 2.24 14.20
C GLY A 53 21.04 0.85 14.42
N ARG A 54 20.73 0.19 15.53
CA ARG A 54 20.04 -1.08 15.30
C ARG A 54 18.79 -0.59 14.62
N SER A 55 18.83 -0.63 13.29
CA SER A 55 17.76 -1.27 12.57
C SER A 55 17.28 -2.36 13.54
N SER A 56 16.27 -2.06 14.35
CA SER A 56 15.21 -3.01 14.49
C SER A 56 14.92 -3.26 13.02
N SER A 57 15.53 -4.33 12.51
CA SER A 57 14.82 -5.25 11.69
C SER A 57 13.50 -5.41 12.43
N SER A 58 12.60 -4.43 12.23
CA SER A 58 11.20 -4.67 12.04
C SER A 58 11.29 -5.86 11.15
N GLY A 59 11.14 -7.04 11.76
CA GLY A 59 11.04 -8.28 11.04
C GLY A 59 9.81 -8.02 10.23
N ILE A 60 10.02 -7.43 9.05
CA ILE A 60 9.13 -7.55 7.93
C ILE A 60 9.10 -9.05 7.83
N SER A 61 8.08 -9.65 8.43
CA SER A 61 7.95 -11.09 8.45
C SER A 61 8.12 -11.50 7.00
N ASP A 62 8.81 -12.61 6.74
CA ASP A 62 8.98 -13.04 5.36
C ASP A 62 7.62 -13.09 4.64
N TRP A 63 6.53 -13.31 5.40
CA TRP A 63 5.15 -13.10 4.98
C TRP A 63 4.80 -11.70 4.46
N GLN A 64 5.16 -10.61 5.14
CA GLN A 64 4.92 -9.23 4.71
C GLN A 64 5.70 -8.90 3.41
N PHE A 65 6.89 -9.48 3.22
CA PHE A 65 7.65 -9.36 1.97
C PHE A 65 7.05 -10.19 0.83
N LEU A 66 6.60 -11.42 1.12
CA LEU A 66 5.95 -12.27 0.15
C LEU A 66 4.61 -11.68 -0.28
N VAL A 67 3.78 -11.19 0.65
CA VAL A 67 2.48 -10.58 0.34
C VAL A 67 2.65 -9.31 -0.51
N SER A 68 3.69 -8.51 -0.28
CA SER A 68 3.94 -7.28 -1.06
C SER A 68 4.42 -7.54 -2.49
N LEU A 69 5.04 -8.69 -2.77
CA LEU A 69 5.43 -9.10 -4.12
C LEU A 69 4.35 -9.93 -4.81
N PHE A 70 3.65 -10.78 -4.06
CA PHE A 70 2.63 -11.67 -4.60
C PHE A 70 1.34 -10.95 -4.94
N TRP A 71 0.90 -9.97 -4.14
CA TRP A 71 -0.37 -9.29 -4.40
C TRP A 71 -0.36 -8.46 -5.70
N PRO A 72 0.70 -7.67 -6.01
CA PRO A 72 0.80 -6.97 -7.29
C PRO A 72 1.00 -7.94 -8.45
N ALA A 73 1.80 -9.00 -8.29
CA ALA A 73 2.07 -9.96 -9.35
C ALA A 73 0.81 -10.76 -9.74
N LEU A 74 0.02 -11.21 -8.76
CA LEU A 74 -1.25 -11.89 -9.00
C LEU A 74 -2.27 -10.96 -9.66
N PHE A 75 -2.34 -9.70 -9.21
CA PHE A 75 -3.21 -8.71 -9.82
C PHE A 75 -2.85 -8.48 -11.30
N VAL A 76 -1.56 -8.31 -11.62
CA VAL A 76 -1.08 -8.18 -12.99
C VAL A 76 -1.40 -9.42 -13.82
N PHE A 77 -1.21 -10.62 -13.27
CA PHE A 77 -1.54 -11.87 -13.96
C PHE A 77 -3.02 -12.00 -14.29
N ILE A 78 -3.90 -11.65 -13.35
CA ILE A 78 -5.36 -11.65 -13.54
C ILE A 78 -5.74 -10.66 -14.66
N ILE A 79 -5.20 -9.45 -14.63
CA ILE A 79 -5.47 -8.43 -15.66
C ILE A 79 -4.99 -8.90 -17.04
N ILE A 80 -3.80 -9.48 -17.15
CA ILE A 80 -3.28 -10.03 -18.41
C ILE A 80 -4.21 -11.11 -18.95
N LYS A 81 -4.70 -12.03 -18.10
CA LYS A 81 -5.65 -13.08 -18.50
C LYS A 81 -6.96 -12.48 -19.00
N ILE A 82 -7.53 -11.52 -18.29
CA ILE A 82 -8.77 -10.82 -18.70
C ILE A 82 -8.59 -10.17 -20.07
N ILE A 83 -7.46 -9.48 -20.31
CA ILE A 83 -7.16 -8.85 -21.60
C ILE A 83 -7.07 -9.89 -22.72
N ILE A 84 -6.34 -10.99 -22.50
CA ILE A 84 -6.19 -12.07 -23.48
C ILE A 84 -7.54 -12.69 -23.83
N ASP A 85 -8.37 -12.97 -22.82
CA ASP A 85 -9.67 -13.60 -23.03
C ASP A 85 -10.65 -12.66 -23.74
N ASN A 86 -10.63 -11.37 -23.41
CA ASN A 86 -11.43 -10.36 -24.10
C ASN A 86 -11.01 -10.22 -25.57
N ASN A 87 -9.70 -10.23 -25.85
CA ASN A 87 -9.20 -10.19 -27.22
C ASN A 87 -9.58 -11.46 -28.01
N ARG A 88 -9.52 -12.63 -27.37
CA ARG A 88 -9.95 -13.90 -27.99
C ARG A 88 -11.45 -13.89 -28.31
N LYS A 89 -12.28 -13.46 -27.37
CA LYS A 89 -13.73 -13.32 -27.57
C LYS A 89 -14.04 -12.33 -28.70
N ALA A 90 -13.32 -11.21 -28.77
CA ALA A 90 -13.49 -10.23 -29.84
C ALA A 90 -13.15 -10.82 -31.23
N LYS A 91 -12.09 -11.61 -31.35
CA LYS A 91 -11.75 -12.28 -32.61
C LYS A 91 -12.84 -13.26 -33.05
N VAL A 92 -13.30 -14.09 -32.13
CA VAL A 92 -14.38 -15.07 -32.40
C VAL A 92 -15.67 -14.37 -32.84
N LEU A 93 -16.06 -13.28 -32.17
CA LEU A 93 -17.25 -12.52 -32.55
C LEU A 93 -17.16 -11.89 -33.95
N ARG A 94 -15.98 -11.45 -34.37
CA ARG A 94 -15.77 -10.95 -35.75
C ARG A 94 -15.95 -12.07 -36.78
N GLU A 95 -15.35 -13.23 -36.53
CA GLU A 95 -15.52 -14.41 -37.41
C GLU A 95 -16.98 -14.86 -37.50
N TYR A 96 -17.73 -14.84 -36.38
CA TYR A 96 -19.17 -15.13 -36.39
C TYR A 96 -19.96 -14.09 -37.19
N ARG A 97 -19.62 -12.80 -37.09
CA ARG A 97 -20.26 -11.72 -37.86
C ARG A 97 -20.03 -11.87 -39.36
N GLU A 98 -18.79 -12.10 -39.77
CA GLU A 98 -18.44 -12.30 -41.19
C GLU A 98 -19.16 -13.53 -41.79
N LYS A 99 -19.29 -14.61 -41.00
CA LYS A 99 -20.06 -15.81 -41.43
C LYS A 99 -21.56 -15.54 -41.53
N ARG A 100 -22.10 -14.61 -40.75
CA ARG A 100 -23.52 -14.21 -40.81
C ARG A 100 -23.81 -13.37 -42.04
N GLU A 101 -22.96 -12.39 -42.34
CA GLU A 101 -23.08 -11.54 -43.53
C GLU A 101 -23.07 -12.39 -44.82
N LYS A 102 -22.12 -13.32 -44.97
CA LYS A 102 -22.06 -14.23 -46.13
C LYS A 102 -23.25 -15.20 -46.30
N LYS A 103 -24.12 -15.34 -45.29
CA LYS A 103 -25.31 -16.19 -45.36
C LYS A 103 -26.56 -15.39 -45.75
N GLU A 104 -26.48 -14.06 -45.67
CA GLU A 104 -27.58 -13.16 -45.99
C GLU A 104 -27.50 -12.63 -47.44
N ASP A 105 -26.35 -12.81 -48.11
CA ASP A 105 -26.13 -12.66 -49.56
C ASP A 105 -26.40 -13.96 -50.34
#